data_AF-A0A9E4PPT1-F1
#
_entry.id   AF-A0A9E4PPT1-F1
#
_cell.length_a   1.000
_cell.length_b   1.000
_cell.length_c   1.000
_cell.angle_alpha   90.00
_cell.angle_beta   90.00
_cell.angle_gamma   90.00
#
_symmetry.space_group_name_H-M   'P 1'
#
loop_
_entity.id
_entity.type
_entity.pdbx_description
1 polymer ?
#
loop_
_entity_poly.entity_id
_entity_poly.type
_entity_poly.pdbx_seq_one_letter_code
_entity_poly.pdbx_strand_id
1 'polypeptide(L)'
;RDGRGQPRAGDDKLLRLVAGPTEPAQVFRPGPGGDFSLDLAPGLVRLRWSLPGFLAQELEVEQTVGGVELGKIVLLAGDLDSDGDVDAEDERAMKQAFGRPVSDNPVADLNADGVIDVLDLALLGSNWGLTGERP
;
A
#
# COMPACT_ATOMS: atom_id res chain seq x y z
N ARG A 1 -39.20 -31.62 -6.18
CA ARG A 1 -39.83 -30.41 -5.59
C ARG A 1 -39.06 -29.21 -6.14
N ASP A 2 -39.70 -28.32 -6.89
CA ASP A 2 -39.11 -27.48 -7.95
C ASP A 2 -38.81 -26.02 -7.54
N GLY A 3 -38.62 -25.74 -6.24
CA GLY A 3 -37.90 -24.54 -5.78
C GLY A 3 -38.56 -23.16 -6.01
N ARG A 4 -39.80 -23.07 -6.52
CA ARG A 4 -40.48 -21.79 -6.84
C ARG A 4 -41.37 -21.25 -5.71
N GLY A 5 -40.90 -21.29 -4.46
CA GLY A 5 -41.57 -20.62 -3.34
C GLY A 5 -41.18 -19.14 -3.27
N GLN A 6 -42.15 -18.24 -3.04
CA GLN A 6 -41.84 -16.84 -2.71
C GLN A 6 -41.22 -16.78 -1.29
N PRO A 7 -40.11 -16.05 -1.10
CA PRO A 7 -39.40 -16.04 0.19
C PRO A 7 -40.26 -15.41 1.30
N ARG A 8 -40.23 -16.02 2.50
CA ARG A 8 -40.99 -15.61 3.69
C ARG A 8 -40.07 -14.91 4.71
N ALA A 9 -40.66 -14.12 5.61
CA ALA A 9 -39.94 -13.56 6.74
C ALA A 9 -39.44 -14.71 7.65
N GLY A 10 -38.12 -14.84 7.79
CA GLY A 10 -37.45 -15.95 8.46
C GLY A 10 -36.71 -16.92 7.53
N ASP A 11 -36.79 -16.75 6.21
CA ASP A 11 -35.85 -17.41 5.30
C ASP A 11 -34.47 -16.78 5.51
N ASP A 12 -33.58 -17.52 6.17
CA ASP A 12 -32.21 -17.11 6.42
C ASP A 12 -31.57 -16.65 5.10
N LYS A 13 -31.31 -15.35 4.99
CA LYS A 13 -30.47 -14.81 3.91
C LYS A 13 -29.04 -15.22 4.23
N LEU A 14 -28.68 -16.44 3.88
CA LEU A 14 -27.30 -16.90 3.89
C LEU A 14 -26.51 -16.01 2.91
N LEU A 15 -25.85 -14.98 3.45
CA LEU A 15 -24.84 -14.23 2.72
C LEU A 15 -23.65 -15.16 2.55
N ARG A 16 -23.60 -15.82 1.38
CA ARG A 16 -22.41 -16.57 0.98
C ARG A 16 -21.36 -15.54 0.56
N LEU A 17 -20.27 -15.45 1.31
CA LEU A 17 -19.06 -14.80 0.82
C LEU A 17 -18.59 -15.59 -0.40
N VAL A 18 -18.90 -15.08 -1.59
CA VAL A 18 -18.36 -15.60 -2.83
C VAL A 18 -17.02 -14.89 -2.99
N ALA A 19 -15.91 -15.64 -2.92
CA ALA A 19 -14.63 -15.11 -3.36
C ALA A 19 -14.82 -14.64 -4.81
N GLY A 20 -14.72 -13.32 -5.04
CA GLY A 20 -14.64 -12.79 -6.39
C GLY A 20 -13.47 -13.44 -7.13
N PRO A 21 -13.44 -13.39 -8.47
CA PRO A 21 -12.29 -13.89 -9.21
C PRO A 21 -11.03 -13.20 -8.66
N THR A 22 -10.13 -14.01 -8.09
CA THR A 22 -8.81 -13.57 -7.62
C THR A 22 -7.93 -13.38 -8.85
N GLU A 23 -8.32 -12.49 -9.75
CA GLU A 23 -7.42 -12.03 -10.80
C GLU A 23 -6.17 -11.46 -10.09
N PRO A 24 -4.96 -11.81 -10.54
CA PRO A 24 -3.76 -11.28 -9.93
C PRO A 24 -3.80 -9.75 -10.01
N ALA A 25 -3.33 -9.08 -8.94
CA ALA A 25 -3.26 -7.63 -8.92
C ALA A 25 -2.45 -7.14 -10.14
N GLN A 26 -3.04 -6.22 -10.90
CA GLN A 26 -2.33 -5.57 -11.99
C GLN A 26 -1.33 -4.58 -11.40
N VAL A 27 -0.06 -4.69 -11.81
CA VAL A 27 1.03 -3.84 -11.32
C VAL A 27 1.36 -2.78 -12.35
N PHE A 28 1.33 -1.53 -11.93
CA PHE A 28 1.69 -0.37 -12.74
C PHE A 28 2.87 0.35 -12.09
N ARG A 29 3.76 0.92 -12.92
CA ARG A 29 4.86 1.74 -12.44
C ARG A 29 4.61 3.19 -12.85
N PRO A 30 4.62 4.15 -11.91
CA PRO A 30 4.56 5.56 -12.24
C PRO A 30 5.71 5.97 -13.16
N GLY A 31 5.52 7.08 -13.89
CA GLY A 31 6.57 7.74 -14.64
C GLY A 31 7.67 8.31 -13.71
N PRO A 32 8.79 8.79 -14.26
CA PRO A 32 9.90 9.34 -13.47
C PRO A 32 9.51 10.52 -12.56
N GLY A 33 8.42 11.22 -12.87
CA GLY A 33 7.89 12.32 -12.05
C GLY A 33 6.89 11.87 -10.98
N GLY A 34 6.63 10.56 -10.85
CA GLY A 34 5.59 10.00 -9.99
C GLY A 34 4.18 10.07 -10.58
N ASP A 35 4.04 10.54 -11.82
CA ASP A 35 2.78 10.59 -12.55
C ASP A 35 2.30 9.19 -12.96
N PHE A 36 1.00 8.94 -12.88
CA PHE A 36 0.40 7.69 -13.33
C PHE A 36 -1.02 7.93 -13.85
N SER A 37 -1.46 7.08 -14.78
CA SER A 37 -2.83 7.04 -15.28
C SER A 37 -3.20 5.58 -15.51
N LEU A 38 -4.36 5.16 -14.98
CA LEU A 38 -4.84 3.79 -15.11
C LEU A 38 -6.15 3.81 -15.90
N ASP A 39 -6.23 2.97 -16.93
CA ASP A 39 -7.48 2.74 -17.67
C ASP A 39 -8.16 1.50 -17.07
N LEU A 40 -9.11 1.74 -16.17
CA LEU A 40 -9.83 0.71 -15.43
C LEU A 40 -11.33 0.74 -15.78
N ALA A 41 -11.95 -0.44 -15.84
CA ALA A 41 -13.38 -0.52 -16.00
C ALA A 41 -14.11 0.17 -14.82
N PRO A 42 -15.26 0.81 -15.06
CA PRO A 42 -16.06 1.38 -13.98
C PRO A 42 -16.45 0.33 -12.93
N GLY A 43 -16.40 0.71 -11.66
CA GLY A 43 -16.69 -0.16 -10.53
C GLY A 43 -15.84 0.14 -9.31
N LEU A 44 -16.08 -0.61 -8.23
CA LEU A 44 -15.28 -0.53 -7.02
C LEU A 44 -13.90 -1.14 -7.28
N VAL A 45 -12.85 -0.35 -7.08
CA VAL A 45 -11.46 -0.79 -7.23
C VAL A 45 -10.66 -0.49 -5.97
N ARG A 46 -9.70 -1.35 -5.68
CA ARG A 46 -8.74 -1.19 -4.60
C ARG A 46 -7.37 -0.93 -5.20
N LEU A 47 -6.79 0.19 -4.84
CA LEU A 47 -5.47 0.62 -5.28
C LEU A 47 -4.51 0.50 -4.10
N ARG A 48 -3.29 0.03 -4.38
CA ARG A 48 -2.20 -0.05 -3.40
C ARG A 48 -0.96 0.60 -3.99
N TRP A 49 -0.39 1.54 -3.25
CA TRP A 49 0.91 2.13 -3.55
C TRP A 49 1.93 1.58 -2.55
N SER A 50 3.07 1.14 -3.06
CA SER A 50 4.15 0.60 -2.24
C SER A 50 5.50 0.97 -2.81
N LEU A 51 6.44 1.29 -1.93
CA LEU A 51 7.83 1.51 -2.22
C LEU A 51 8.64 0.86 -1.10
N PRO A 52 9.67 0.03 -1.38
CA PRO A 52 10.47 -0.59 -0.32
C PRO A 52 11.09 0.45 0.61
N GLY A 53 11.02 0.25 1.93
CA GLY A 53 11.44 1.22 2.95
C GLY A 53 10.37 2.25 3.33
N PHE A 54 9.16 2.16 2.76
CA PHE A 54 8.07 3.11 2.97
C PHE A 54 6.76 2.39 3.28
N LEU A 55 5.97 2.99 4.18
CA LEU A 55 4.63 2.54 4.50
C LEU A 55 3.77 2.55 3.24
N ALA A 56 3.26 1.38 2.89
CA ALA A 56 2.31 1.25 1.80
C ALA A 56 0.97 1.92 2.14
N GLN A 57 0.31 2.46 1.12
CA GLN A 57 -1.04 3.02 1.23
C GLN A 57 -2.02 2.23 0.39
N GLU A 58 -3.25 2.11 0.88
CA GLU A 58 -4.33 1.44 0.20
C GLU A 58 -5.56 2.34 0.15
N LEU A 59 -6.22 2.40 -1.00
CA LEU A 59 -7.43 3.19 -1.20
C LEU A 59 -8.46 2.37 -1.94
N GLU A 60 -9.68 2.34 -1.40
CA GLU A 60 -10.84 1.85 -2.13
C GLU A 60 -11.58 3.03 -2.77
N VAL A 61 -11.82 2.94 -4.08
CA VAL A 61 -12.41 4.03 -4.85
C VAL A 61 -13.43 3.50 -5.86
N GLU A 62 -14.51 4.23 -6.05
CA GLU A 62 -15.49 3.94 -7.10
C GLU A 62 -15.04 4.58 -8.41
N GLN A 63 -14.45 3.79 -9.30
CA GLN A 63 -14.09 4.21 -10.65
C GLN A 63 -15.35 4.47 -11.47
N THR A 64 -15.45 5.66 -12.05
CA THR A 64 -16.57 6.03 -12.93
C THR A 64 -16.10 6.22 -14.37
N VAL A 65 -17.03 6.29 -15.31
CA VAL A 65 -16.72 6.57 -16.73
C VAL A 65 -16.04 7.95 -16.90
N GLY A 66 -16.25 8.88 -15.96
CA GLY A 66 -15.66 10.22 -15.98
C GLY A 66 -14.22 10.29 -15.47
N GLY A 67 -13.64 9.18 -15.02
CA GLY A 67 -12.35 9.18 -14.33
C GLY A 67 -12.48 9.56 -12.86
N VAL A 68 -11.39 9.34 -12.11
CA VAL A 68 -11.25 9.79 -10.72
C VAL A 68 -9.88 10.42 -10.55
N GLU A 69 -9.86 11.68 -10.09
CA GLU A 69 -8.62 12.38 -9.73
C GLU A 69 -8.27 12.06 -8.27
N LEU A 70 -7.18 11.31 -8.07
CA LEU A 70 -6.75 10.86 -6.73
C LEU A 70 -5.92 11.92 -6.00
N GLY A 71 -5.47 12.96 -6.70
CA GLY A 71 -4.59 13.97 -6.14
C GLY A 71 -3.18 13.43 -5.86
N LYS A 72 -2.50 14.03 -4.88
CA LYS A 72 -1.14 13.64 -4.49
C LYS A 72 -1.19 12.50 -3.49
N ILE A 73 -0.56 11.38 -3.85
CA ILE A 73 -0.31 10.26 -2.94
C ILE A 73 1.09 10.43 -2.34
N VAL A 74 1.22 10.25 -1.03
CA VAL A 74 2.49 10.41 -0.29
C VAL A 74 2.76 9.15 0.49
N LEU A 75 3.83 8.42 0.17
CA LEU A 75 4.30 7.31 0.99
C LEU A 75 5.26 7.83 2.06
N LEU A 76 5.09 7.35 3.29
CA LEU A 76 5.90 7.76 4.43
C LEU A 76 7.07 6.79 4.60
N ALA A 77 8.29 7.32 4.69
CA ALA A 77 9.50 6.52 4.87
C ALA A 77 9.54 5.90 6.28
N GLY A 78 10.15 4.72 6.43
CA GLY A 78 10.47 4.15 7.74
C GLY A 78 10.15 2.67 7.91
N ASP A 79 9.34 2.07 7.04
CA ASP A 79 8.96 0.64 7.07
C ASP A 79 10.01 -0.18 6.31
N LEU A 80 11.14 -0.42 6.96
CA LEU A 80 12.32 -1.10 6.42
C LEU A 80 12.16 -2.61 6.42
N ASP A 81 11.41 -3.18 7.37
CA ASP A 81 11.18 -4.63 7.44
C ASP A 81 9.91 -5.11 6.72
N SER A 82 9.11 -4.16 6.19
CA SER A 82 7.92 -4.39 5.37
C SER A 82 6.75 -5.05 6.10
N ASP A 83 6.63 -4.83 7.41
CA ASP A 83 5.53 -5.36 8.22
C ASP A 83 4.30 -4.42 8.28
N GLY A 84 4.46 -3.19 7.80
CA GLY A 84 3.40 -2.21 7.66
C GLY A 84 3.27 -1.22 8.83
N ASP A 85 4.23 -1.18 9.74
CA ASP A 85 4.40 -0.08 10.69
C ASP A 85 5.83 0.49 10.70
N VAL A 86 6.05 1.53 11.52
CA VAL A 86 7.37 2.15 11.70
C VAL A 86 7.73 2.05 13.17
N ASP A 87 8.58 1.10 13.52
CA ASP A 87 8.85 0.75 14.91
C ASP A 87 10.33 0.43 15.23
N ALA A 88 10.56 -0.28 16.34
CA ALA A 88 11.88 -0.64 16.81
C ALA A 88 12.59 -1.69 15.92
N GLU A 89 11.86 -2.50 15.18
CA GLU A 89 12.42 -3.47 14.24
C GLU A 89 12.98 -2.74 13.01
N ASP A 90 12.32 -1.69 12.53
CA ASP A 90 12.86 -0.79 11.49
C ASP A 90 14.09 -0.04 11.97
N GLU A 91 14.07 0.49 13.20
CA GLU A 91 15.24 1.13 13.79
C GLU A 91 16.43 0.16 13.86
N ARG A 92 16.16 -1.11 14.18
CA ARG A 92 17.17 -2.16 14.21
C ARG A 92 17.71 -2.45 12.81
N ALA A 93 16.86 -2.50 11.80
CA ALA A 93 17.28 -2.65 10.41
C ALA A 93 18.15 -1.46 9.96
N MET A 94 17.74 -0.23 10.27
CA MET A 94 18.50 0.99 9.99
C MET A 94 19.88 0.96 10.68
N LYS A 95 19.95 0.60 11.96
CA LYS A 95 21.22 0.48 12.70
C LYS A 95 22.19 -0.52 12.07
N GLN A 96 21.68 -1.59 11.46
CA GLN A 96 22.53 -2.57 10.77
C GLN A 96 23.10 -2.03 9.45
N ALA A 97 22.35 -1.16 8.78
CA ALA A 97 22.71 -0.55 7.50
C ALA A 97 23.54 0.74 7.64
N PHE A 98 23.43 1.44 8.77
CA PHE A 98 24.02 2.76 8.99
C PHE A 98 25.52 2.81 8.65
N GLY A 99 25.90 3.76 7.79
CA GLY A 99 27.28 3.96 7.33
C GLY A 99 27.83 2.87 6.40
N ARG A 100 27.03 1.86 6.03
CA ARG A 100 27.41 0.86 5.01
C ARG A 100 27.10 1.37 3.61
N PRO A 101 27.72 0.78 2.57
CA PRO A 101 27.35 1.08 1.18
C PRO A 101 25.87 0.83 0.93
N VAL A 102 25.21 1.75 0.21
CA VAL A 102 23.80 1.61 -0.22
C VAL A 102 23.56 0.31 -0.99
N SER A 103 24.56 -0.20 -1.71
CA SER A 103 24.45 -1.49 -2.42
C SER A 103 24.16 -2.69 -1.52
N ASP A 104 24.53 -2.61 -0.23
CA ASP A 104 24.33 -3.69 0.73
C ASP A 104 22.89 -3.67 1.29
N ASN A 105 22.31 -2.48 1.43
CA ASN A 105 20.92 -2.29 1.87
C ASN A 105 20.30 -1.04 1.22
N PRO A 106 19.79 -1.16 -0.02
CA PRO A 106 19.26 -0.01 -0.75
C PRO A 106 18.00 0.61 -0.14
N VAL A 107 17.27 -0.14 0.70
CA VAL A 107 16.01 0.34 1.28
C VAL A 107 16.21 1.24 2.50
N ALA A 108 17.43 1.30 3.04
CA ALA A 108 17.78 2.15 4.17
C ALA A 108 18.26 3.55 3.77
N ASP A 109 18.52 3.81 2.48
CA ASP A 109 18.75 5.14 1.90
C ASP A 109 17.39 5.78 1.60
N LEU A 110 16.74 6.30 2.64
CA LEU A 110 15.36 6.78 2.63
C LEU A 110 15.23 8.13 1.93
N ASN A 111 16.27 8.95 1.95
CA ASN A 111 16.28 10.24 1.25
C ASN A 111 16.81 10.13 -0.21
N ALA A 112 17.32 8.95 -0.60
CA ALA A 112 17.88 8.64 -1.91
C ALA A 112 19.09 9.52 -2.32
N ASP A 113 19.92 9.92 -1.35
CA ASP A 113 21.12 10.73 -1.58
C ASP A 113 22.39 9.90 -1.83
N GLY A 114 22.30 8.58 -1.69
CA GLY A 114 23.40 7.65 -1.91
C GLY A 114 24.24 7.37 -0.66
N VAL A 115 23.84 7.84 0.51
CA VAL A 115 24.50 7.60 1.80
C VAL A 115 23.47 7.19 2.85
N ILE A 116 23.74 6.11 3.59
CA ILE A 116 22.89 5.71 4.73
C ILE A 116 23.42 6.37 5.99
N ASP A 117 22.80 7.46 6.43
CA ASP A 117 23.27 8.25 7.56
C ASP A 117 22.16 8.79 8.50
N VAL A 118 22.50 9.82 9.26
CA VAL A 118 21.59 10.43 10.25
C VAL A 118 20.36 11.08 9.61
N LEU A 119 20.42 11.47 8.35
CA LEU A 119 19.28 12.02 7.63
C LEU A 119 18.22 10.94 7.36
N ASP A 120 18.62 9.72 7.03
CA ASP A 120 17.69 8.58 6.89
C ASP A 120 17.09 8.20 8.23
N LEU A 121 17.93 8.14 9.27
CA LEU A 121 17.44 7.87 10.63
C LEU A 121 16.46 8.95 11.09
N ALA A 122 16.67 10.22 10.72
CA ALA A 122 15.75 11.31 11.02
C ALA A 122 14.42 11.18 10.25
N LEU A 123 14.44 10.72 8.99
CA LEU A 123 13.22 10.42 8.24
C LEU A 123 12.43 9.27 8.87
N LEU A 124 13.09 8.17 9.23
CA LEU A 124 12.47 7.06 9.98
C LEU A 124 11.85 7.58 11.28
N GLY A 125 12.62 8.30 12.09
CA GLY A 125 12.16 8.85 13.37
C GLY A 125 11.00 9.84 13.24
N SER A 126 10.90 10.56 12.11
CA SER A 126 9.80 11.51 11.86
C SER A 126 8.45 10.82 11.65
N ASN A 127 8.45 9.53 11.29
CA ASN A 127 7.26 8.72 11.03
C ASN A 127 7.05 7.63 12.10
N TRP A 128 7.76 7.71 13.23
CA TRP A 128 7.70 6.70 14.29
C TRP A 128 6.28 6.43 14.80
N GLY A 129 5.92 5.14 14.91
CA GLY A 129 4.63 4.67 15.41
C GLY A 129 3.47 4.86 14.44
N LEU A 130 3.73 5.29 13.21
CA LEU A 130 2.73 5.32 12.15
C LEU A 130 2.59 3.93 11.52
N THR A 131 1.38 3.61 11.06
CA THR A 131 1.08 2.38 10.34
C THR A 131 0.57 2.72 8.94
N GLY A 132 0.78 1.83 7.98
CA GLY A 132 0.21 1.98 6.63
C GLY A 132 -1.31 2.06 6.73
N GLU A 133 -1.91 3.11 6.18
CA GLU A 133 -3.36 3.28 6.22
C GLU A 133 -4.03 2.11 5.49
N ARG A 134 -4.85 1.36 6.24
CA ARG A 134 -5.96 0.58 5.69
C ARG A 134 -7.23 1.36 6.04
N PRO A 135 -7.96 1.92 5.05
CA PRO A 135 -9.23 2.58 5.32
C PRO A 135 -10.26 1.62 5.94
#